data_AF-A0A950YNP1-F1
#
_entry.id   AF-A0A950YNP1-F1
#
_cell.length_a   1.000
_cell.length_b   1.000
_cell.length_c   1.000
_cell.angle_alpha   90.00
_cell.angle_beta   90.00
_cell.angle_gamma   90.00
#
_symmetry.space_group_name_H-M   'P 1'
#
loop_
_entity.id
_entity.type
_entity.pdbx_description
1 polymer ?
#
loop_
_entity_poly.entity_id
_entity_poly.type
_entity_poly.pdbx_seq_one_letter_code
_entity_poly.pdbx_strand_id
1 'polypeptide(L)' 'MLIDQPAAENFIWSAARLVDRHRYARLFADGAAEPVVEALRGYRNPDGGFG' A
#
# COMPACT_ATOMS: atom_id res chain seq x y z
N MET A 1 -0.28 0.06 -24.16
CA MET A 1 0.89 0.43 -23.33
C MET A 1 1.23 -0.79 -22.50
N LEU A 2 2.42 -1.36 -22.68
CA LEU A 2 2.88 -2.52 -21.91
C LEU A 2 3.48 -1.96 -20.61
N ILE A 3 2.81 -2.16 -19.49
CA ILE A 3 3.32 -1.76 -18.17
C ILE A 3 4.17 -2.92 -17.63
N ASP A 4 5.36 -2.61 -17.15
CA ASP A 4 6.25 -3.56 -16.49
C ASP A 4 5.81 -3.75 -15.02
N GLN A 5 4.88 -4.67 -14.81
CA GLN A 5 4.35 -4.98 -13.49
C GLN A 5 5.41 -5.55 -12.52
N PRO A 6 6.31 -6.46 -12.92
CA PRO A 6 7.39 -6.92 -12.04
C PRO A 6 8.33 -5.80 -11.57
N ALA A 7 8.69 -4.86 -12.45
CA ALA A 7 9.49 -3.71 -12.04
C ALA A 7 8.74 -2.83 -11.02
N ALA A 8 7.44 -2.61 -11.23
CA ALA A 8 6.60 -1.89 -10.27
C ALA A 8 6.49 -2.61 -8.93
N GLU A 9 6.33 -3.94 -8.92
CA GLU A 9 6.31 -4.75 -7.71
C GLU A 9 7.61 -4.61 -6.90
N ASN A 10 8.77 -4.75 -7.57
CA ASN A 10 10.08 -4.60 -6.95
C ASN A 10 10.25 -3.20 -6.32
N PHE A 11 9.79 -2.15 -7.00
CA PHE A 11 9.82 -0.80 -6.46
C PHE A 11 8.96 -0.67 -5.20
N ILE A 12 7.75 -1.22 -5.19
CA ILE A 12 6.86 -1.18 -4.02
C ILE A 12 7.49 -1.86 -2.81
N TRP A 13 8.06 -3.05 -2.99
CA TRP A 13 8.66 -3.81 -1.88
C TRP A 13 9.96 -3.17 -1.35
N SER A 14 10.74 -2.51 -2.21
CA SER A 14 12.02 -1.90 -1.82
C SER A 14 11.89 -0.47 -1.26
N ALA A 15 10.96 0.34 -1.77
CA ALA A 15 10.94 1.78 -1.54
C ALA A 15 9.62 2.34 -0.99
N ALA A 16 8.49 1.68 -1.23
CA ALA A 16 7.19 2.24 -0.86
C ALA A 16 6.87 2.09 0.63
N ARG A 17 5.93 2.91 1.10
CA ARG A 17 5.44 2.87 2.48
C ARG A 17 4.69 1.57 2.75
N LEU A 18 4.54 1.21 4.02
CA LEU A 18 3.80 0.01 4.42
C LEU A 18 2.36 0.00 3.88
N VAL A 19 1.66 1.14 3.93
CA VAL A 19 0.30 1.27 3.37
C VAL A 19 0.26 1.00 1.87
N ASP A 20 1.31 1.37 1.12
CA ASP A 20 1.38 1.12 -0.32
C ASP A 20 1.64 -0.35 -0.64
N ARG A 21 2.44 -1.05 0.18
CA ARG A 21 2.65 -2.51 0.05
C ARG A 21 1.36 -3.29 0.28
N HIS A 22 0.59 -2.93 1.31
CA HIS A 22 -0.71 -3.54 1.54
C HIS A 22 -1.73 -3.22 0.43
N ARG A 23 -1.72 -1.99 -0.10
CA ARG A 23 -2.54 -1.62 -1.27
C ARG A 23 -2.17 -2.45 -2.49
N TYR A 24 -0.88 -2.65 -2.76
CA TYR A 24 -0.42 -3.51 -3.85
C TYR A 24 -0.92 -4.95 -3.65
N ALA A 25 -0.72 -5.53 -2.47
CA ALA A 25 -1.19 -6.87 -2.16
C ALA A 25 -2.71 -7.02 -2.36
N ARG A 26 -3.51 -6.05 -1.92
CA ARG A 26 -4.97 -6.05 -2.10
C ARG A 26 -5.39 -5.98 -3.57
N LEU A 27 -4.70 -5.19 -4.37
CA LEU A 27 -5.06 -4.91 -5.76
C LEU A 27 -4.53 -5.95 -6.75
N PHE A 28 -3.40 -6.59 -6.44
CA PHE A 28 -2.65 -7.41 -7.40
C PHE A 28 -2.25 -8.81 -6.89
N ALA A 29 -2.46 -9.13 -5.61
CA ALA A 29 -2.05 -10.41 -5.02
C ALA A 29 -3.10 -10.99 -4.05
N ASP A 30 -4.39 -10.75 -4.30
CA ASP A 30 -5.52 -11.27 -3.51
C ASP A 30 -5.45 -11.02 -2.00
N GLY A 31 -4.70 -9.99 -1.58
CA GLY A 31 -4.55 -9.62 -0.19
C GLY A 31 -5.85 -9.13 0.44
N ALA A 32 -5.98 -9.29 1.76
CA ALA A 32 -7.12 -8.79 2.52
C ALA A 32 -7.15 -7.24 2.57
N ALA A 33 -8.33 -6.66 2.83
CA ALA A 33 -8.47 -5.20 2.90
C ALA A 33 -8.06 -4.63 4.28
N GLU A 34 -8.19 -5.44 5.32
CA GLU A 34 -7.93 -5.09 6.72
C GLU A 34 -6.50 -4.56 6.92
N PRO A 35 -5.42 -5.18 6.39
CA PRO A 35 -4.07 -4.65 6.53
C PRO A 35 -3.89 -3.25 5.93
N VAL A 36 -4.64 -2.89 4.87
CA VAL A 36 -4.62 -1.54 4.29
C VAL A 36 -5.17 -0.53 5.30
N VAL A 37 -6.31 -0.87 5.91
CA VAL A 37 -7.00 0.01 6.87
C VAL A 37 -6.16 0.17 8.14
N GLU A 38 -5.60 -0.92 8.67
CA GLU A 38 -4.74 -0.84 9.87
C GLU A 38 -3.47 -0.02 9.61
N ALA A 39 -2.80 -0.23 8.48
CA ALA A 39 -1.63 0.56 8.12
C ALA A 39 -1.99 2.04 7.95
N LEU A 40 -3.14 2.34 7.33
CA LEU A 40 -3.62 3.71 7.17
C LEU A 40 -3.89 4.39 8.51
N ARG A 41 -4.47 3.70 9.50
CA ARG A 41 -4.72 4.26 10.84
C ARG A 41 -3.44 4.77 11.52
N GLY A 42 -2.29 4.16 11.24
CA GLY A 42 -0.99 4.64 11.73
C GLY A 42 -0.60 6.04 11.21
N TYR A 43 -1.21 6.51 10.12
CA TYR A 43 -1.01 7.86 9.56
C TYR A 43 -2.04 8.88 10.04
N ARG A 44 -2.95 8.50 10.95
CA ARG A 44 -3.98 9.42 11.45
C ARG A 44 -3.36 10.45 12.40
N ASN A 45 -3.57 11.72 12.10
CA ASN A 45 -3.19 12.84 12.95
C ASN A 45 -4.10 12.93 14.19
N PRO A 46 -3.70 13.61 15.27
CA PRO A 46 -4.53 13.78 16.48
C PRO A 46 -5.88 14.48 16.23
N ASP A 47 -5.97 15.30 15.18
CA ASP A 47 -7.22 15.94 14.72
C ASP A 47 -8.16 14.95 14.00
N GLY A 48 -7.74 13.69 13.84
CA GLY A 48 -8.47 12.65 13.14
C GLY A 48 -8.34 12.70 11.62
N GLY A 49 -7.58 13.64 11.08
CA GLY A 49 -7.26 13.75 9.66
C GLY A 49 -6.10 12.87 9.22
N PHE A 50 -5.78 12.97 7.93
CA PHE A 50 -4.58 12.40 7.33
C PHE A 50 -3.91 13.52 6.52
N GLY A 51 -2.59 13.62 6.56
CA GLY A 51 -1.84 14.68 5.86
C GLY A 51 -0.49 14.93 6.51
#